data_AF-A0A075IGE5-F1
#
_entry.id   AF-A0A075IGE5-F1
#
_cell.length_a   1.000
_cell.length_b   1.000
_cell.length_c   1.000
_cell.angle_alpha   90.00
_cell.angle_beta   90.00
_cell.angle_gamma   90.00
#
_symmetry.space_group_name_H-M   'P 1'
#
loop_
_entity.id
_entity.type
_entity.pdbx_description
1 polymer ?
#
loop_
_entity_poly.entity_id
_entity_poly.type
_entity_poly.pdbx_seq_one_letter_code
_entity_poly.pdbx_strand_id
1 'polypeptide(L)'
;MLIVLIAGFPGMYPTYQIADWDAGLDTSNWATELQLITDEPIELTLDLTPAGVIPVSGWLQFRIEGSTDDWGIESDCQLEREVCRFDGVTQASPSEVNLTISQATNGQYDLNPLRLTIFIDVEGREAEHAIILMPIGITAPIDPLWLLIEETETPRICLSVDVTSGDSGVLALSNPFWEFEGETNLSSSGTHDVCLRGHEGALRSSTFFDSFNRVMGPVLSFERDNGSDSNWWMAVNGSEAILTISDLDWEYPLWFAATETLTFAYADDGTASCPSTDVIVEMDTSGEWNWTFAERSAIRIPAGVAAHGRLYFAAEGWLAICLETQMLGSYRVLEGVDVMTQPGRIGQAITVPPFGIVFSIVNREDRNLPISVEWTGDSPEADVWEVTIPDEVGADSEVDVTILAVGELALERVVWVTVGADIVTVHLAARCPVDGCEAS
;
A
#
# COMPACT_ATOMS: atom_id res chain seq x y z
N MET A 1 -4.48 -41.85 28.45
CA MET A 1 -3.33 -42.57 27.83
C MET A 1 -3.89 -43.44 26.71
N LEU A 2 -3.95 -42.89 25.49
CA LEU A 2 -4.39 -43.61 24.30
C LEU A 2 -3.14 -43.85 23.45
N ILE A 3 -2.66 -45.09 23.39
CA ILE A 3 -1.56 -45.50 22.52
C ILE A 3 -2.21 -45.87 21.18
N VAL A 4 -1.97 -45.07 20.14
CA VAL A 4 -2.32 -45.44 18.77
C VAL A 4 -1.13 -46.19 18.17
N LEU A 5 -1.30 -47.51 17.99
CA LEU A 5 -0.36 -48.39 17.32
C LEU A 5 -0.68 -48.38 15.82
N ILE A 6 0.11 -47.66 15.02
CA ILE A 6 -0.02 -47.68 13.56
C ILE A 6 0.68 -48.95 13.04
N ALA A 7 -0.12 -49.94 12.64
CA ALA A 7 0.35 -51.09 11.91
C ALA A 7 0.69 -50.66 10.47
N GLY A 8 1.99 -50.56 10.17
CA GLY A 8 2.49 -50.29 8.82
C GLY A 8 2.24 -51.47 7.88
N PHE A 9 1.25 -51.35 7.01
CA PHE A 9 1.18 -52.12 5.77
C PHE A 9 2.17 -51.50 4.77
N PRO A 10 3.11 -52.27 4.18
CA PRO A 10 4.01 -51.74 3.17
C PRO A 10 3.21 -51.50 1.89
N GLY A 11 2.81 -50.25 1.64
CA GLY A 11 2.15 -49.86 0.39
C GLY A 11 1.02 -48.84 0.51
N MET A 12 0.58 -48.45 1.71
CA MET A 12 -0.34 -47.32 1.88
C MET A 12 0.36 -46.22 2.66
N TYR A 13 0.54 -45.04 2.05
CA TYR A 13 0.97 -43.82 2.73
C TYR A 13 -0.25 -43.26 3.49
N PRO A 14 -0.38 -43.48 4.82
CA PRO A 14 -1.55 -43.02 5.58
C PRO A 14 -1.48 -41.51 5.87
N THR A 15 -0.37 -40.87 5.51
CA THR A 15 -0.01 -39.50 5.86
C THR A 15 -0.91 -38.46 5.21
N TYR A 16 -1.43 -38.71 4.00
CA TYR A 16 -2.38 -37.81 3.33
C TYR A 16 -3.82 -37.87 3.89
N GLN A 17 -4.10 -38.74 4.87
CA GLN A 17 -5.43 -38.89 5.48
C GLN A 17 -5.54 -38.26 6.87
N ILE A 18 -4.44 -37.72 7.41
CA ILE A 18 -4.47 -36.93 8.64
C ILE A 18 -4.76 -35.49 8.22
N ALA A 19 -5.92 -34.97 8.66
CA ALA A 19 -6.20 -33.55 8.54
C ALA A 19 -5.05 -32.77 9.18
N ASP A 20 -4.61 -31.70 8.52
CA ASP A 20 -3.58 -30.78 9.00
C ASP A 20 -2.18 -31.40 9.17
N TRP A 21 -1.87 -32.49 8.46
CA TRP A 21 -0.55 -33.14 8.50
C TRP A 21 0.61 -32.14 8.25
N ASP A 22 0.45 -31.24 7.27
CA ASP A 22 1.41 -30.24 6.80
C ASP A 22 0.87 -28.79 6.88
N ALA A 23 0.11 -28.47 7.94
CA ALA A 23 -0.63 -27.20 8.07
C ALA A 23 0.22 -25.93 8.37
N GLY A 24 1.55 -25.99 8.26
CA GLY A 24 2.41 -24.83 8.51
C GLY A 24 2.46 -24.41 9.99
N LEU A 25 2.61 -23.11 10.25
CA LEU A 25 2.64 -22.52 11.61
C LEU A 25 1.22 -22.25 12.14
N ASP A 26 1.02 -22.47 13.43
CA ASP A 26 -0.19 -22.08 14.17
C ASP A 26 -0.01 -20.70 14.79
N THR A 27 -0.78 -19.73 14.30
CA THR A 27 -0.79 -18.34 14.81
C THR A 27 -1.98 -18.03 15.72
N SER A 28 -2.82 -19.02 16.04
CA SER A 28 -4.06 -18.79 16.79
C SER A 28 -3.87 -18.24 18.20
N ASN A 29 -2.68 -18.45 18.78
CA ASN A 29 -2.31 -17.93 20.10
C ASN A 29 -1.61 -16.57 20.04
N TRP A 30 -1.26 -16.08 18.86
CA TRP A 30 -0.62 -14.77 18.73
C TRP A 30 -1.61 -13.66 19.06
N ALA A 31 -1.13 -12.60 19.69
CA ALA A 31 -1.96 -11.45 20.01
C ALA A 31 -2.57 -10.85 18.73
N THR A 32 -3.80 -10.35 18.83
CA THR A 32 -4.45 -9.57 17.76
C THR A 32 -4.49 -8.08 18.09
N GLU A 33 -4.32 -7.74 19.36
CA GLU A 33 -4.38 -6.37 19.88
C GLU A 33 -3.36 -6.19 21.00
N LEU A 34 -2.67 -5.04 21.00
CA LEU A 34 -1.73 -4.61 22.04
C LEU A 34 -2.01 -3.15 22.42
N GLN A 35 -1.65 -2.79 23.65
CA GLN A 35 -1.79 -1.42 24.14
C GLN A 35 -0.51 -0.63 23.84
N LEU A 36 -0.68 0.54 23.26
CA LEU A 36 0.38 1.49 22.94
C LEU A 36 0.45 2.54 24.05
N ILE A 37 1.57 2.56 24.77
CA ILE A 37 1.86 3.51 25.85
C ILE A 37 2.99 4.41 25.37
N THR A 38 2.82 5.72 25.53
CA THR A 38 3.82 6.72 25.16
C THR A 38 5.14 6.46 25.88
N ASP A 39 6.25 6.62 25.16
CA ASP A 39 7.63 6.51 25.66
C ASP A 39 8.04 5.13 26.21
N GLU A 40 7.24 4.08 26.00
CA GLU A 40 7.59 2.71 26.37
C GLU A 40 7.70 1.80 25.12
N PRO A 41 8.81 1.07 24.95
CA PRO A 41 8.91 0.09 23.88
C PRO A 41 7.96 -1.08 24.16
N ILE A 42 7.43 -1.68 23.09
CA ILE A 42 6.58 -2.86 23.18
C ILE A 42 7.43 -4.09 22.93
N GLU A 43 7.47 -4.96 23.93
CA GLU A 43 8.10 -6.28 23.83
C GLU A 43 7.04 -7.31 23.45
N LEU A 44 7.27 -8.02 22.35
CA LEU A 44 6.37 -9.04 21.81
C LEU A 44 7.15 -10.33 21.55
N THR A 45 6.68 -11.45 22.12
CA THR A 45 7.21 -12.79 21.83
C THR A 45 6.22 -13.54 20.95
N LEU A 46 6.71 -14.07 19.83
CA LEU A 46 5.96 -14.91 18.92
C LEU A 46 6.34 -16.38 19.12
N ASP A 47 5.39 -17.17 19.59
CA ASP A 47 5.56 -18.62 19.74
C ASP A 47 5.49 -19.29 18.37
N LEU A 48 6.58 -19.92 17.94
CA LEU A 48 6.63 -20.71 16.72
C LEU A 48 6.25 -22.15 17.05
N THR A 49 5.03 -22.52 16.70
CA THR A 49 4.52 -23.88 16.86
C THR A 49 3.87 -24.35 15.56
N PRO A 50 4.15 -25.57 15.07
CA PRO A 50 3.45 -26.10 13.91
C PRO A 50 2.00 -26.43 14.22
N ALA A 51 1.10 -26.03 13.32
CA ALA A 51 -0.29 -26.50 13.31
C ALA A 51 -0.35 -28.02 13.02
N GLY A 52 0.56 -28.48 12.17
CA GLY A 52 0.69 -29.89 11.80
C GLY A 52 1.73 -30.68 12.60
N VAL A 53 2.09 -31.85 12.08
CA VAL A 53 3.03 -32.77 12.73
C VAL A 53 4.39 -32.85 12.06
N ILE A 54 4.54 -32.30 10.85
CA ILE A 54 5.83 -32.19 10.17
C ILE A 54 6.59 -30.99 10.75
N PRO A 55 7.93 -31.09 10.90
CA PRO A 55 8.76 -29.92 11.17
C PRO A 55 8.54 -28.81 10.14
N VAL A 56 8.44 -27.56 10.61
CA VAL A 56 8.21 -26.39 9.75
C VAL A 56 9.46 -25.51 9.76
N SER A 57 9.86 -25.08 8.58
CA SER A 57 10.90 -24.08 8.36
C SER A 57 10.35 -23.00 7.44
N GLY A 58 10.84 -21.77 7.58
CA GLY A 58 10.40 -20.67 6.76
C GLY A 58 10.97 -19.34 7.22
N TRP A 59 10.29 -18.28 6.84
CA TRP A 59 10.66 -16.91 7.15
C TRP A 59 9.48 -16.13 7.74
N LEU A 60 9.82 -15.15 8.58
CA LEU A 60 8.92 -14.13 9.08
C LEU A 60 9.43 -12.77 8.61
N GLN A 61 8.54 -11.95 8.06
CA GLN A 61 8.80 -10.55 7.77
C GLN A 61 7.79 -9.68 8.53
N PHE A 62 8.27 -8.58 9.08
CA PHE A 62 7.48 -7.68 9.90
C PHE A 62 7.33 -6.34 9.20
N ARG A 63 6.13 -5.78 9.20
CA ARG A 63 5.86 -4.43 8.66
C ARG A 63 4.91 -3.67 9.57
N ILE A 64 5.13 -2.38 9.71
CA ILE A 64 4.21 -1.47 10.40
C ILE A 64 3.40 -0.72 9.34
N GLU A 65 2.10 -0.64 9.57
CA GLU A 65 1.14 0.20 8.86
C GLU A 65 0.61 1.28 9.80
N GLY A 66 0.36 2.48 9.26
CA GLY A 66 -0.09 3.66 10.02
C GLY A 66 0.82 4.86 9.78
N SER A 67 0.94 5.75 10.77
CA SER A 67 1.85 6.90 10.72
C SER A 67 3.30 6.42 10.99
N THR A 68 3.97 5.93 9.94
CA THR A 68 5.16 5.06 10.04
C THR A 68 6.50 5.76 10.25
N ASP A 69 6.63 7.06 9.93
CA ASP A 69 7.96 7.69 9.78
C ASP A 69 8.83 7.64 11.05
N ASP A 70 8.22 7.41 12.21
CA ASP A 70 8.89 7.39 13.51
C ASP A 70 8.94 6.01 14.19
N TRP A 71 8.42 4.92 13.61
CA TRP A 71 8.36 3.61 14.29
C TRP A 71 9.31 2.57 13.69
N GLY A 72 10.03 1.85 14.55
CA GLY A 72 10.96 0.78 14.19
C GLY A 72 10.63 -0.55 14.86
N ILE A 73 11.03 -1.64 14.21
CA ILE A 73 10.99 -3.00 14.75
C ILE A 73 12.43 -3.50 14.87
N GLU A 74 12.80 -3.95 16.05
CA GLU A 74 14.01 -4.73 16.29
C GLU A 74 13.61 -6.17 16.58
N SER A 75 14.37 -7.14 16.08
CA SER A 75 14.14 -8.55 16.34
C SER A 75 15.46 -9.28 16.63
N ASP A 76 15.39 -10.29 17.50
CA ASP A 76 16.54 -11.12 17.85
C ASP A 76 17.05 -12.02 16.72
N CYS A 77 16.29 -12.18 15.63
CA CYS A 77 16.64 -13.00 14.46
C CYS A 77 16.91 -12.20 13.17
N GLN A 78 16.72 -10.88 13.16
CA GLN A 78 16.99 -10.04 11.99
C GLN A 78 18.50 -9.82 11.85
N LEU A 79 19.15 -10.62 11.01
CA LEU A 79 20.61 -10.59 10.88
C LEU A 79 21.14 -9.65 9.78
N GLU A 80 20.35 -9.32 8.75
CA GLU A 80 20.79 -8.44 7.63
C GLU A 80 19.69 -7.92 6.67
N ARG A 81 18.52 -8.58 6.56
CA ARG A 81 17.46 -8.28 5.56
C ARG A 81 16.09 -7.87 6.12
N GLU A 82 16.01 -7.53 7.39
CA GLU A 82 14.72 -7.33 8.10
C GLU A 82 13.80 -8.57 8.11
N VAL A 83 14.34 -9.76 7.80
CA VAL A 83 13.63 -11.05 7.80
C VAL A 83 14.22 -11.97 8.85
N CYS A 84 13.35 -12.76 9.47
CA CYS A 84 13.68 -13.77 10.46
C CYS A 84 13.48 -15.18 9.91
N ARG A 85 14.58 -15.94 9.78
CA ARG A 85 14.52 -17.34 9.38
C ARG A 85 14.36 -18.25 10.60
N PHE A 86 13.48 -19.24 10.50
CA PHE A 86 13.34 -20.32 11.48
C PHE A 86 13.44 -21.68 10.79
N ASP A 87 14.02 -22.67 11.47
CA ASP A 87 14.30 -23.98 10.88
C ASP A 87 13.82 -25.14 11.78
N GLY A 88 13.06 -26.06 11.21
CA GLY A 88 12.78 -27.38 11.78
C GLY A 88 11.99 -27.35 13.09
N VAL A 89 11.12 -26.36 13.27
CA VAL A 89 10.30 -26.19 14.47
C VAL A 89 9.29 -27.34 14.56
N THR A 90 9.13 -27.94 15.75
CA THR A 90 8.20 -29.05 15.98
C THR A 90 7.37 -28.82 17.23
N GLN A 91 6.23 -29.51 17.38
CA GLN A 91 5.44 -29.46 18.62
C GLN A 91 6.23 -29.88 19.88
N ALA A 92 7.26 -30.71 19.73
CA ALA A 92 8.11 -31.16 20.84
C ALA A 92 9.32 -30.24 21.10
N SER A 93 9.66 -29.38 20.14
CA SER A 93 10.76 -28.42 20.20
C SER A 93 10.29 -27.12 19.55
N PRO A 94 9.40 -26.37 20.24
CA PRO A 94 8.97 -25.07 19.77
C PRO A 94 10.14 -24.08 19.77
N SER A 95 9.96 -22.98 19.05
CA SER A 95 10.89 -21.86 19.02
C SER A 95 10.13 -20.56 19.29
N GLU A 96 10.84 -19.48 19.58
CA GLU A 96 10.27 -18.18 19.88
C GLU A 96 11.06 -17.12 19.12
N VAL A 97 10.38 -16.08 18.68
CA VAL A 97 10.99 -14.88 18.11
C VAL A 97 10.59 -13.69 18.97
N ASN A 98 11.57 -12.89 19.39
CA ASN A 98 11.31 -11.70 20.18
C ASN A 98 11.41 -10.46 19.30
N LEU A 99 10.45 -9.56 19.48
CA LEU A 99 10.32 -8.31 18.78
C LEU A 99 10.25 -7.18 19.81
N THR A 100 10.99 -6.11 19.54
CA THR A 100 10.90 -4.86 20.26
C THR A 100 10.43 -3.79 19.28
N ILE A 101 9.27 -3.20 19.54
CA ILE A 101 8.68 -2.15 18.71
C ILE A 101 8.84 -0.84 19.45
N SER A 102 9.48 0.15 18.83
CA SER A 102 9.79 1.41 19.50
C SER A 102 9.78 2.60 18.54
N GLN A 103 9.59 3.79 19.09
CA GLN A 103 9.64 5.04 18.35
C GLN A 103 11.10 5.54 18.25
N ALA A 104 11.56 5.90 17.05
CA ALA A 104 12.95 6.22 16.76
C ALA A 104 13.41 7.56 17.38
N THR A 105 12.55 8.58 17.49
CA THR A 105 12.81 9.86 18.19
C THR A 105 11.53 10.70 18.35
N ASN A 106 11.51 11.69 19.26
CA ASN A 106 10.47 12.73 19.50
C ASN A 106 9.65 13.10 18.24
N GLY A 107 8.60 12.33 17.95
CA GLY A 107 7.87 12.44 16.69
C GLY A 107 7.19 13.79 16.53
N GLN A 108 7.09 14.26 15.29
CA GLN A 108 6.32 15.45 14.93
C GLN A 108 4.81 15.18 14.94
N TYR A 109 4.42 13.90 14.91
CA TYR A 109 3.03 13.43 14.94
C TYR A 109 2.76 12.63 16.22
N ASP A 110 1.55 12.80 16.76
CA ASP A 110 1.12 12.19 18.00
C ASP A 110 0.85 10.68 17.84
N LEU A 111 0.67 9.98 18.97
CA LEU A 111 0.35 8.55 18.97
C LEU A 111 -0.88 8.24 18.13
N ASN A 112 -0.64 7.62 16.97
CA ASN A 112 -1.65 7.04 16.11
C ASN A 112 -1.71 5.52 16.35
N PRO A 113 -2.88 4.88 16.15
CA PRO A 113 -2.93 3.43 16.07
C PRO A 113 -2.01 2.93 14.96
N LEU A 114 -1.40 1.77 15.19
CA LEU A 114 -0.56 1.08 14.23
C LEU A 114 -1.10 -0.32 13.99
N ARG A 115 -0.73 -0.91 12.85
CA ARG A 115 -0.90 -2.35 12.62
C ARG A 115 0.44 -2.97 12.31
N LEU A 116 0.85 -3.92 13.13
CA LEU A 116 1.96 -4.81 12.85
C LEU A 116 1.43 -5.96 12.00
N THR A 117 1.89 -6.04 10.75
CA THR A 117 1.59 -7.13 9.83
C THR A 117 2.80 -8.06 9.77
N ILE A 118 2.56 -9.33 10.07
CA ILE A 118 3.55 -10.41 10.10
C ILE A 118 3.28 -11.32 8.90
N PHE A 119 4.17 -11.29 7.93
CA PHE A 119 4.14 -12.18 6.77
C PHE A 119 4.86 -13.47 7.12
N ILE A 120 4.19 -14.60 6.89
CA ILE A 120 4.67 -15.93 7.18
C ILE A 120 4.90 -16.62 5.84
N ASP A 121 6.17 -16.83 5.51
CA ASP A 121 6.61 -17.46 4.26
C ASP A 121 7.07 -18.89 4.56
N VAL A 122 6.13 -19.82 4.42
CA VAL A 122 6.36 -21.27 4.49
C VAL A 122 5.90 -21.85 3.17
N GLU A 123 6.77 -22.61 2.51
CA GLU A 123 6.52 -23.13 1.16
C GLU A 123 5.13 -23.78 1.02
N GLY A 124 4.25 -23.15 0.23
CA GLY A 124 2.88 -23.61 -0.05
C GLY A 124 1.88 -23.42 1.10
N ARG A 125 2.24 -22.67 2.14
CA ARG A 125 1.46 -22.36 3.34
C ARG A 125 1.69 -20.91 3.80
N GLU A 126 1.82 -20.00 2.85
CA GLU A 126 2.03 -18.59 3.09
C GLU A 126 0.81 -17.97 3.79
N ALA A 127 1.03 -17.08 4.77
CA ALA A 127 -0.05 -16.47 5.53
C ALA A 127 0.31 -15.07 6.05
N GLU A 128 -0.68 -14.33 6.52
CA GLU A 128 -0.54 -13.02 7.15
C GLU A 128 -1.23 -13.02 8.52
N HIS A 129 -0.56 -12.44 9.52
CA HIS A 129 -1.14 -12.19 10.85
C HIS A 129 -1.02 -10.71 11.18
N ALA A 130 -2.10 -10.10 11.68
CA ALA A 130 -2.15 -8.69 12.00
C ALA A 130 -2.38 -8.45 13.50
N ILE A 131 -1.63 -7.50 14.06
CA ILE A 131 -1.77 -7.05 15.45
C ILE A 131 -2.02 -5.54 15.45
N ILE A 132 -3.13 -5.10 16.02
CA ILE A 132 -3.43 -3.67 16.17
C ILE A 132 -2.79 -3.15 17.46
N LEU A 133 -2.04 -2.06 17.37
CA LEU A 133 -1.46 -1.38 18.52
C LEU A 133 -2.26 -0.10 18.77
N MET A 134 -3.03 -0.07 19.86
CA MET A 134 -3.98 1.00 20.15
C MET A 134 -3.48 1.93 21.26
N PRO A 135 -3.45 3.26 21.04
CA PRO A 135 -3.16 4.22 22.11
C PRO A 135 -4.19 4.09 23.25
N ILE A 136 -3.71 4.12 24.50
CA ILE A 136 -4.59 4.09 25.68
C ILE A 136 -4.58 5.43 26.43
N GLY A 137 -5.73 5.77 27.01
CA GLY A 137 -5.88 6.95 27.88
C GLY A 137 -5.95 8.28 27.15
N ILE A 138 -6.03 8.27 25.83
CA ILE A 138 -6.22 9.44 24.96
C ILE A 138 -7.34 9.17 23.95
N THR A 139 -7.92 10.22 23.40
CA THR A 139 -8.81 10.14 22.24
C THR A 139 -7.98 9.96 20.98
N ALA A 140 -8.23 8.89 20.23
CA ALA A 140 -7.49 8.52 19.02
C ALA A 140 -8.35 7.69 18.06
N PRO A 141 -7.97 7.61 16.77
CA PRO A 141 -8.55 6.65 15.85
C PRO A 141 -8.35 5.22 16.36
N ILE A 142 -9.29 4.34 16.03
CA ILE A 142 -9.21 2.90 16.37
C ILE A 142 -8.36 2.17 15.33
N ASP A 143 -8.57 2.48 14.05
CA ASP A 143 -7.87 1.87 12.93
C ASP A 143 -6.70 2.73 12.42
N PRO A 144 -5.60 2.11 11.96
CA PRO A 144 -4.43 2.82 11.43
C PRO A 144 -4.61 3.40 10.02
N LEU A 145 -5.75 3.14 9.38
CA LEU A 145 -6.02 3.49 7.99
C LEU A 145 -7.42 4.05 7.85
N TRP A 146 -7.59 4.97 6.90
CA TRP A 146 -8.91 5.34 6.40
C TRP A 146 -9.54 4.19 5.62
N LEU A 147 -10.82 3.94 5.83
CA LEU A 147 -11.61 3.02 5.03
C LEU A 147 -12.20 3.76 3.83
N LEU A 148 -11.86 3.34 2.62
CA LEU A 148 -12.53 3.81 1.40
C LEU A 148 -13.90 3.14 1.27
N ILE A 149 -14.97 3.90 1.49
CA ILE A 149 -16.35 3.41 1.44
C ILE A 149 -16.93 3.54 0.04
N GLU A 150 -16.58 4.61 -0.67
CA GLU A 150 -17.03 4.89 -2.04
C GLU A 150 -15.86 5.37 -2.91
N GLU A 151 -15.52 4.59 -3.94
CA GLU A 151 -14.53 4.96 -4.96
C GLU A 151 -15.24 5.58 -6.17
N THR A 152 -15.63 6.85 -6.04
CA THR A 152 -16.27 7.63 -7.12
C THR A 152 -15.50 8.92 -7.38
N GLU A 153 -15.94 9.73 -8.35
CA GLU A 153 -15.41 11.08 -8.59
C GLU A 153 -15.38 11.95 -7.31
N THR A 154 -16.38 11.76 -6.43
CA THR A 154 -16.44 12.36 -5.10
C THR A 154 -16.31 11.26 -4.04
N PRO A 155 -15.08 10.85 -3.68
CA PRO A 155 -14.87 9.66 -2.86
C PRO A 155 -15.33 9.88 -1.41
N ARG A 156 -15.62 8.79 -0.71
CA ARG A 156 -15.99 8.82 0.71
C ARG A 156 -15.04 7.95 1.53
N ILE A 157 -14.36 8.56 2.49
CA ILE A 157 -13.49 7.85 3.43
C ILE A 157 -14.00 8.01 4.85
N CYS A 158 -13.89 6.96 5.66
CA CYS A 158 -14.34 6.97 7.05
C CYS A 158 -13.33 6.31 7.99
N LEU A 159 -13.36 6.70 9.26
CA LEU A 159 -12.70 6.01 10.36
C LEU A 159 -13.57 6.08 11.61
N SER A 160 -13.26 5.24 12.59
CA SER A 160 -13.87 5.31 13.92
C SER A 160 -12.85 5.85 14.93
N VAL A 161 -13.28 6.78 15.78
CA VAL A 161 -12.50 7.40 16.86
C VAL A 161 -13.05 6.92 18.19
N ASP A 162 -12.18 6.48 19.10
CA ASP A 162 -12.57 6.25 20.49
C ASP A 162 -12.30 7.49 21.33
N VAL A 163 -13.36 8.11 21.85
CA VAL A 163 -13.26 9.34 22.65
C VAL A 163 -13.16 8.98 24.12
N THR A 164 -12.01 9.29 24.72
CA THR A 164 -11.75 9.06 26.13
C THR A 164 -12.46 10.11 26.99
N SER A 165 -13.06 9.67 28.11
CA SER A 165 -13.75 10.58 29.05
C SER A 165 -12.79 11.64 29.59
N GLY A 166 -13.07 12.91 29.30
CA GLY A 166 -12.24 14.05 29.73
C GLY A 166 -11.19 14.47 28.70
N ASP A 167 -11.15 13.83 27.53
CA ASP A 167 -10.28 14.19 26.40
C ASP A 167 -11.13 14.55 25.16
N SER A 168 -11.94 15.61 25.29
CA SER A 168 -12.81 16.14 24.23
C SER A 168 -12.12 17.20 23.38
N GLY A 169 -12.62 17.40 22.17
CA GLY A 169 -12.08 18.39 21.24
C GLY A 169 -12.86 18.51 19.94
N VAL A 170 -12.30 19.26 19.01
CA VAL A 170 -12.89 19.50 17.68
C VAL A 170 -11.93 19.03 16.59
N LEU A 171 -12.50 18.43 15.56
CA LEU A 171 -11.78 18.02 14.37
C LEU A 171 -11.67 19.16 13.36
N ALA A 172 -10.48 19.30 12.77
CA ALA A 172 -10.18 20.27 11.73
C ALA A 172 -9.43 19.62 10.56
N LEU A 173 -9.60 20.18 9.37
CA LEU A 173 -8.92 19.75 8.14
C LEU A 173 -8.19 20.93 7.52
N SER A 174 -7.04 20.63 6.91
CA SER A 174 -6.25 21.60 6.14
C SER A 174 -6.31 21.38 4.63
N ASN A 175 -6.74 20.20 4.17
CA ASN A 175 -6.80 19.86 2.75
C ASN A 175 -8.16 20.26 2.14
N PRO A 176 -8.20 21.18 1.16
CA PRO A 176 -9.45 21.72 0.62
C PRO A 176 -10.19 20.79 -0.34
N PHE A 177 -9.63 19.63 -0.66
CA PHE A 177 -10.32 18.59 -1.42
C PHE A 177 -11.24 17.72 -0.56
N TRP A 178 -11.22 17.87 0.76
CA TRP A 178 -12.01 17.07 1.69
C TRP A 178 -12.88 17.96 2.58
N GLU A 179 -14.09 17.51 2.88
CA GLU A 179 -15.00 18.14 3.83
C GLU A 179 -15.60 17.09 4.79
N PHE A 180 -15.98 17.51 6.00
CA PHE A 180 -16.68 16.65 6.94
C PHE A 180 -18.14 16.45 6.53
N GLU A 181 -18.63 15.21 6.55
CA GLU A 181 -20.07 14.93 6.35
C GLU A 181 -20.91 15.13 7.62
N GLY A 182 -20.26 15.13 8.79
CA GLY A 182 -20.92 15.04 10.10
C GLY A 182 -20.43 16.07 11.12
N GLU A 183 -20.73 15.79 12.38
CA GLU A 183 -20.27 16.62 13.50
C GLU A 183 -18.75 16.51 13.67
N THR A 184 -18.08 17.65 13.83
CA THR A 184 -16.64 17.70 14.10
C THR A 184 -16.32 17.74 15.60
N ASN A 185 -17.32 17.95 16.45
CA ASN A 185 -17.13 18.11 17.88
C ASN A 185 -17.26 16.77 18.60
N LEU A 186 -16.13 16.25 19.08
CA LEU A 186 -16.02 15.00 19.82
C LEU A 186 -16.13 15.26 21.33
N SER A 187 -17.35 15.59 21.79
CA SER A 187 -17.60 15.99 23.19
C SER A 187 -18.03 14.86 24.13
N SER A 188 -18.61 13.77 23.60
CA SER A 188 -19.08 12.65 24.42
C SER A 188 -18.14 11.46 24.32
N SER A 189 -17.87 10.80 25.45
CA SER A 189 -17.06 9.57 25.48
C SER A 189 -17.70 8.41 24.69
N GLY A 190 -16.86 7.55 24.11
CA GLY A 190 -17.24 6.36 23.35
C GLY A 190 -16.81 6.46 21.88
N THR A 191 -17.28 5.51 21.06
CA THR A 191 -16.92 5.42 19.64
C THR A 191 -17.74 6.38 18.78
N HIS A 192 -17.07 7.12 17.89
CA HIS A 192 -17.67 8.02 16.91
C HIS A 192 -17.15 7.71 15.51
N ASP A 193 -18.04 7.73 14.53
CA ASP A 193 -17.66 7.60 13.12
C ASP A 193 -17.41 8.98 12.52
N VAL A 194 -16.21 9.16 11.97
CA VAL A 194 -15.79 10.37 11.27
C VAL A 194 -15.65 10.04 9.80
N CYS A 195 -16.47 10.68 8.97
CA CYS A 195 -16.45 10.50 7.52
C CYS A 195 -16.17 11.80 6.80
N LEU A 196 -15.34 11.71 5.77
CA LEU A 196 -15.00 12.80 4.88
C LEU A 196 -15.57 12.54 3.48
N ARG A 197 -16.16 13.57 2.90
CA ARG A 197 -16.52 13.60 1.48
C ARG A 197 -15.42 14.31 0.72
N GLY A 198 -14.94 13.67 -0.34
CA GLY A 198 -13.96 14.23 -1.26
C GLY A 198 -14.64 14.94 -2.41
N HIS A 199 -14.04 16.03 -2.87
CA HIS A 199 -14.26 16.60 -4.18
C HIS A 199 -13.47 15.84 -5.26
N GLU A 200 -13.69 16.18 -6.53
CA GLU A 200 -12.93 15.60 -7.64
C GLU A 200 -11.43 15.83 -7.45
N GLY A 201 -10.64 14.75 -7.47
CA GLY A 201 -9.20 14.77 -7.20
C GLY A 201 -8.81 14.56 -5.74
N ALA A 202 -9.75 14.36 -4.81
CA ALA A 202 -9.45 14.23 -3.39
C ALA A 202 -8.49 13.08 -3.03
N LEU A 203 -8.70 11.87 -3.59
CA LEU A 203 -7.76 10.74 -3.44
C LEU A 203 -6.44 10.92 -4.21
N ARG A 204 -6.26 12.03 -4.93
CA ARG A 204 -5.04 12.39 -5.68
C ARG A 204 -4.39 13.64 -5.10
N SER A 205 -5.06 14.32 -4.17
CA SER A 205 -4.58 15.57 -3.56
C SER A 205 -3.31 15.39 -2.72
N SER A 206 -2.97 14.15 -2.37
CA SER A 206 -1.73 13.80 -1.66
C SER A 206 -0.72 13.17 -2.63
N THR A 207 0.52 13.61 -2.50
CA THR A 207 1.69 13.05 -3.21
C THR A 207 2.54 12.16 -2.29
N PHE A 208 2.07 11.91 -1.07
CA PHE A 208 2.72 11.07 -0.09
C PHE A 208 2.07 9.68 -0.06
N PHE A 209 2.90 8.68 0.18
CA PHE A 209 2.48 7.28 0.21
C PHE A 209 3.06 6.58 1.44
N ASP A 210 2.37 5.56 1.93
CA ASP A 210 2.89 4.70 2.99
C ASP A 210 3.85 3.62 2.46
N SER A 211 4.34 2.76 3.36
CA SER A 211 5.23 1.64 3.05
C SER A 211 4.62 0.57 2.12
N PHE A 212 3.31 0.61 1.91
CA PHE A 212 2.55 -0.25 1.00
C PHE A 212 2.19 0.46 -0.32
N ASN A 213 2.70 1.69 -0.52
CA ASN A 213 2.41 2.55 -1.68
C ASN A 213 0.94 2.97 -1.81
N ARG A 214 0.19 2.98 -0.70
CA ARG A 214 -1.16 3.58 -0.62
C ARG A 214 -1.05 5.07 -0.46
N VAL A 215 -2.00 5.81 -1.01
CA VAL A 215 -2.07 7.27 -0.89
C VAL A 215 -2.34 7.66 0.57
N MET A 216 -1.54 8.58 1.09
CA MET A 216 -1.82 9.21 2.38
C MET A 216 -3.07 10.08 2.30
N GLY A 217 -4.03 9.87 3.20
CA GLY A 217 -5.24 10.69 3.29
C GLY A 217 -4.96 12.11 3.80
N PRO A 218 -6.00 12.95 3.96
CA PRO A 218 -5.85 14.27 4.54
C PRO A 218 -5.38 14.16 6.00
N VAL A 219 -4.57 15.12 6.44
CA VAL A 219 -4.22 15.27 7.85
C VAL A 219 -5.47 15.73 8.60
N LEU A 220 -5.84 14.99 9.64
CA LEU A 220 -6.94 15.31 10.53
C LEU A 220 -6.37 15.85 11.84
N SER A 221 -6.62 17.12 12.13
CA SER A 221 -6.19 17.75 13.38
C SER A 221 -7.29 17.61 14.42
N PHE A 222 -6.94 17.13 15.61
CA PHE A 222 -7.81 17.05 16.76
C PHE A 222 -7.37 18.09 17.80
N GLU A 223 -8.10 19.20 17.83
CA GLU A 223 -7.87 20.34 18.73
C GLU A 223 -8.60 20.08 20.04
N ARG A 224 -7.87 19.74 21.11
CA ARG A 224 -8.49 19.42 22.40
C ARG A 224 -8.92 20.67 23.14
N ASP A 225 -9.93 20.52 23.99
CA ASP A 225 -10.46 21.59 24.84
C ASP A 225 -9.42 22.13 25.84
N ASN A 226 -8.37 21.36 26.14
CA ASN A 226 -7.26 21.77 26.99
C ASN A 226 -6.22 22.66 26.27
N GLY A 227 -6.37 22.87 24.95
CA GLY A 227 -5.48 23.65 24.10
C GLY A 227 -4.27 22.89 23.54
N SER A 228 -4.22 21.57 23.62
CA SER A 228 -3.23 20.73 22.92
C SER A 228 -3.82 20.08 21.67
N ASP A 229 -3.01 19.92 20.63
CA ASP A 229 -3.48 19.41 19.34
C ASP A 229 -2.80 18.08 19.01
N SER A 230 -3.55 17.15 18.40
CA SER A 230 -3.00 15.96 17.73
C SER A 230 -3.22 16.00 16.24
N ASN A 231 -2.28 15.45 15.49
CA ASN A 231 -2.40 15.29 14.04
C ASN A 231 -2.41 13.81 13.68
N TRP A 232 -3.48 13.37 13.02
CA TRP A 232 -3.64 12.01 12.53
C TRP A 232 -3.44 12.02 11.01
N TRP A 233 -2.38 11.34 10.56
CA TRP A 233 -2.05 11.23 9.15
C TRP A 233 -1.93 9.76 8.76
N MET A 234 -2.94 9.25 8.06
CA MET A 234 -3.13 7.83 7.80
C MET A 234 -3.36 7.60 6.31
N ALA A 235 -2.89 6.46 5.81
CA ALA A 235 -3.15 6.04 4.44
C ALA A 235 -4.61 5.62 4.23
N VAL A 236 -5.06 5.72 2.99
CA VAL A 236 -6.40 5.27 2.56
C VAL A 236 -6.30 3.85 2.04
N ASN A 237 -6.97 2.91 2.69
CA ASN A 237 -7.02 1.52 2.24
C ASN A 237 -7.74 1.42 0.88
N GLY A 238 -7.17 0.69 -0.08
CA GLY A 238 -7.74 0.57 -1.43
C GLY A 238 -7.31 1.68 -2.41
N SER A 239 -6.31 2.50 -2.06
CA SER A 239 -5.80 3.59 -2.90
C SER A 239 -4.51 3.26 -3.66
N GLU A 240 -4.19 1.96 -3.76
CA GLU A 240 -3.00 1.48 -4.45
C GLU A 240 -3.03 1.85 -5.94
N ALA A 241 -1.84 1.94 -6.55
CA ALA A 241 -1.73 2.23 -7.98
C ALA A 241 -2.34 1.10 -8.81
N ILE A 242 -2.90 1.44 -9.96
CA ILE A 242 -3.44 0.43 -10.89
C ILE A 242 -2.42 0.17 -11.99
N LEU A 243 -2.17 -1.11 -12.26
CA LEU A 243 -1.52 -1.59 -13.47
C LEU A 243 -2.58 -2.29 -14.31
N THR A 244 -2.99 -1.67 -15.41
CA THR A 244 -3.83 -2.33 -16.39
C THR A 244 -2.96 -3.16 -17.33
N ILE A 245 -3.41 -4.38 -17.60
CA ILE A 245 -2.78 -5.29 -18.56
C ILE A 245 -3.82 -5.72 -19.59
N SER A 246 -3.41 -5.93 -20.83
CA SER A 246 -4.28 -6.32 -21.93
C SER A 246 -3.96 -7.74 -22.34
N ASP A 247 -4.97 -8.57 -22.61
CA ASP A 247 -4.81 -9.98 -23.00
C ASP A 247 -3.97 -10.81 -22.00
N LEU A 248 -3.98 -10.42 -20.71
CA LEU A 248 -3.20 -11.02 -19.63
C LEU A 248 -1.67 -11.00 -19.85
N ASP A 249 -1.18 -10.22 -20.81
CA ASP A 249 0.23 -10.05 -21.08
C ASP A 249 0.69 -8.61 -20.86
N TRP A 250 1.96 -8.49 -20.47
CA TRP A 250 2.57 -7.20 -20.19
C TRP A 250 4.02 -7.24 -20.63
N GLU A 251 4.33 -6.48 -21.67
CA GLU A 251 5.70 -6.19 -22.04
C GLU A 251 6.40 -5.41 -20.91
N TYR A 252 7.55 -5.91 -20.49
CA TYR A 252 8.38 -5.25 -19.50
C TYR A 252 8.90 -3.94 -20.07
N PRO A 253 8.56 -2.78 -19.48
CA PRO A 253 8.98 -1.52 -20.05
C PRO A 253 10.46 -1.27 -19.80
N LEU A 254 11.21 -0.90 -20.85
CA LEU A 254 12.65 -0.73 -20.78
C LEU A 254 13.10 0.35 -19.77
N TRP A 255 12.25 1.32 -19.45
CA TRP A 255 12.55 2.34 -18.44
C TRP A 255 12.48 1.82 -16.99
N PHE A 256 11.94 0.62 -16.75
CA PHE A 256 12.10 -0.08 -15.47
C PHE A 256 13.50 -0.67 -15.28
N ALA A 257 14.36 -0.67 -16.31
CA ALA A 257 15.74 -1.11 -16.21
C ALA A 257 16.48 -0.25 -15.17
N ALA A 258 16.45 -0.72 -13.92
CA ALA A 258 17.05 -0.04 -12.80
C ALA A 258 18.57 -0.24 -12.81
N THR A 259 19.24 0.65 -12.10
CA THR A 259 20.66 0.50 -11.76
C THR A 259 20.92 -0.65 -10.79
N GLU A 260 19.86 -1.23 -10.23
CA GLU A 260 19.88 -2.29 -9.22
C GLU A 260 19.04 -3.48 -9.67
N THR A 261 19.32 -4.66 -9.13
CA THR A 261 18.55 -5.87 -9.41
C THR A 261 17.21 -5.77 -8.68
N LEU A 262 16.12 -5.78 -9.44
CA LEU A 262 14.77 -5.69 -8.90
C LEU A 262 14.11 -7.06 -8.81
N THR A 263 13.31 -7.26 -7.76
CA THR A 263 12.44 -8.43 -7.64
C THR A 263 11.01 -8.00 -7.96
N PHE A 264 10.36 -8.72 -8.87
CA PHE A 264 8.94 -8.59 -9.15
C PHE A 264 8.24 -9.78 -8.50
N ALA A 265 7.32 -9.51 -7.58
CA ALA A 265 6.58 -10.52 -6.86
C ALA A 265 5.08 -10.34 -7.08
N TYR A 266 4.37 -11.45 -7.29
CA TYR A 266 2.96 -11.45 -7.64
C TYR A 266 2.16 -12.37 -6.72
N ALA A 267 0.94 -11.94 -6.40
CA ALA A 267 -0.07 -12.75 -5.74
C ALA A 267 -1.44 -12.50 -6.37
N ASP A 268 -2.24 -13.55 -6.52
CA ASP A 268 -3.63 -13.50 -6.98
C ASP A 268 -4.52 -12.81 -5.94
N ASP A 269 -4.20 -12.92 -4.65
CA ASP A 269 -4.96 -12.37 -3.53
C ASP A 269 -4.10 -11.69 -2.44
N GLY A 270 -4.76 -11.20 -1.39
CA GLY A 270 -4.10 -10.61 -0.23
C GLY A 270 -3.58 -9.20 -0.49
N THR A 271 -2.31 -8.95 -0.15
CA THR A 271 -1.62 -7.67 -0.35
C THR A 271 -0.31 -7.86 -1.10
N ALA A 272 0.12 -6.82 -1.82
CA ALA A 272 1.44 -6.80 -2.43
C ALA A 272 2.51 -7.00 -1.34
N SER A 273 3.43 -7.95 -1.52
CA SER A 273 4.48 -8.25 -0.57
C SER A 273 5.80 -8.58 -1.28
N CYS A 274 6.91 -8.28 -0.61
CA CYS A 274 8.23 -8.66 -1.11
C CYS A 274 8.60 -10.05 -0.59
N PRO A 275 9.19 -10.92 -1.41
CA PRO A 275 9.55 -12.26 -0.96
C PRO A 275 10.57 -12.22 0.18
N SER A 276 10.38 -13.09 1.17
CA SER A 276 11.30 -13.23 2.29
C SER A 276 12.48 -14.16 1.96
N THR A 277 12.27 -15.09 1.03
CA THR A 277 13.28 -16.02 0.52
C THR A 277 14.31 -15.34 -0.40
N ASP A 278 15.55 -15.83 -0.36
CA ASP A 278 16.60 -15.42 -1.27
C ASP A 278 16.67 -16.28 -2.55
N VAL A 279 15.93 -17.40 -2.57
CA VAL A 279 15.84 -18.33 -3.70
C VAL A 279 14.75 -17.86 -4.65
N ILE A 280 15.11 -16.91 -5.50
CA ILE A 280 14.22 -16.34 -6.52
C ILE A 280 14.83 -16.61 -7.89
N VAL A 281 14.00 -16.96 -8.87
CA VAL A 281 14.45 -17.21 -10.24
C VAL A 281 14.95 -15.91 -10.85
N GLU A 282 16.22 -15.88 -11.24
CA GLU A 282 16.82 -14.77 -11.97
C GLU A 282 16.62 -14.95 -13.47
N MET A 283 16.11 -13.92 -14.15
CA MET A 283 15.83 -13.95 -15.58
C MET A 283 17.11 -13.80 -16.41
N ASP A 284 17.23 -14.61 -17.46
CA ASP A 284 18.26 -14.43 -18.49
C ASP A 284 17.84 -13.28 -19.42
N THR A 285 18.42 -12.11 -19.19
CA THR A 285 18.12 -10.89 -19.94
C THR A 285 18.98 -10.70 -21.19
N SER A 286 19.75 -11.72 -21.61
CA SER A 286 20.58 -11.65 -22.82
C SER A 286 19.80 -11.72 -24.14
N GLY A 287 18.49 -12.02 -24.08
CA GLY A 287 17.57 -12.05 -25.20
C GLY A 287 16.11 -11.82 -24.77
N GLU A 288 15.16 -12.18 -25.63
CA GLU A 288 13.74 -12.20 -25.27
C GLU A 288 13.47 -13.28 -24.22
N TRP A 289 12.70 -12.92 -23.20
CA TRP A 289 12.31 -13.84 -22.13
C TRP A 289 10.84 -13.70 -21.80
N ASN A 290 10.27 -14.77 -21.26
CA ASN A 290 8.88 -14.80 -20.83
C ASN A 290 8.76 -15.40 -19.44
N TRP A 291 7.79 -14.91 -18.68
CA TRP A 291 7.47 -15.44 -17.37
C TRP A 291 5.97 -15.40 -17.09
N THR A 292 5.43 -16.53 -16.63
CA THR A 292 4.04 -16.61 -16.16
C THR A 292 4.06 -16.69 -14.65
N PHE A 293 3.47 -15.70 -13.99
CA PHE A 293 3.34 -15.71 -12.54
C PHE A 293 2.29 -16.75 -12.12
N ALA A 294 2.62 -17.48 -11.06
CA ALA A 294 1.69 -18.25 -10.25
C ALA A 294 1.44 -17.53 -8.91
N GLU A 295 0.47 -18.00 -8.13
CA GLU A 295 0.21 -17.51 -6.78
C GLU A 295 1.50 -17.46 -5.95
N ARG A 296 1.77 -16.29 -5.37
CA ARG A 296 2.96 -15.98 -4.54
C ARG A 296 4.29 -16.35 -5.18
N SER A 297 4.41 -16.10 -6.48
CA SER A 297 5.67 -16.31 -7.21
C SER A 297 6.42 -15.01 -7.46
N ALA A 298 7.74 -15.11 -7.65
CA ALA A 298 8.59 -13.96 -7.89
C ALA A 298 9.73 -14.26 -8.88
N ILE A 299 10.21 -13.20 -9.52
CA ILE A 299 11.38 -13.21 -10.40
C ILE A 299 12.34 -12.07 -10.06
N ARG A 300 13.62 -12.25 -10.39
CA ARG A 300 14.64 -11.21 -10.34
C ARG A 300 15.02 -10.77 -11.75
N ILE A 301 15.06 -9.45 -11.94
CA ILE A 301 15.53 -8.81 -13.17
C ILE A 301 16.87 -8.15 -12.86
N PRO A 302 17.99 -8.64 -13.45
CA PRO A 302 19.33 -8.09 -13.22
C PRO A 302 19.45 -6.60 -13.58
N ALA A 303 20.26 -5.88 -12.80
CA ALA A 303 20.57 -4.47 -13.02
C ALA A 303 21.13 -4.16 -14.43
N GLY A 304 20.77 -2.99 -14.97
CA GLY A 304 21.46 -2.39 -16.13
C GLY A 304 21.26 -3.10 -17.47
N VAL A 305 20.29 -4.00 -17.59
CA VAL A 305 19.96 -4.68 -18.85
C VAL A 305 18.59 -4.20 -19.34
N ALA A 306 18.58 -3.52 -20.50
CA ALA A 306 17.36 -3.28 -21.26
C ALA A 306 16.88 -4.63 -21.82
N ALA A 307 15.95 -5.26 -21.10
CA ALA A 307 15.50 -6.61 -21.41
C ALA A 307 14.10 -6.56 -22.04
N HIS A 308 13.93 -7.21 -23.20
CA HIS A 308 12.63 -7.37 -23.83
C HIS A 308 11.92 -8.59 -23.21
N GLY A 309 11.27 -8.36 -22.07
CA GLY A 309 10.54 -9.38 -21.33
C GLY A 309 9.05 -9.32 -21.60
N ARG A 310 8.38 -10.47 -21.56
CA ARG A 310 6.91 -10.54 -21.44
C ARG A 310 6.50 -11.24 -20.16
N LEU A 311 5.70 -10.56 -19.37
CA LEU A 311 5.11 -11.05 -18.13
C LEU A 311 3.66 -11.43 -18.37
N TYR A 312 3.22 -12.53 -17.77
CA TYR A 312 1.84 -12.98 -17.83
C TYR A 312 1.27 -13.10 -16.42
N PHE A 313 0.08 -12.54 -16.22
CA PHE A 313 -0.59 -12.48 -14.91
C PHE A 313 -1.97 -13.16 -14.98
N ALA A 314 -2.62 -13.35 -13.82
CA ALA A 314 -4.06 -13.55 -13.82
C ALA A 314 -4.78 -12.21 -14.09
N ALA A 315 -6.10 -12.26 -14.32
CA ALA A 315 -6.91 -11.09 -14.67
C ALA A 315 -6.97 -10.04 -13.55
N GLU A 316 -6.73 -10.46 -12.31
CA GLU A 316 -6.67 -9.60 -11.13
C GLU A 316 -5.50 -10.07 -10.24
N GLY A 317 -4.97 -9.19 -9.41
CA GLY A 317 -3.99 -9.56 -8.39
C GLY A 317 -3.16 -8.37 -7.93
N TRP A 318 -2.01 -8.67 -7.35
CA TRP A 318 -1.09 -7.70 -6.77
C TRP A 318 0.32 -7.92 -7.31
N LEU A 319 0.97 -6.83 -7.70
CA LEU A 319 2.36 -6.82 -8.12
C LEU A 319 3.18 -5.93 -7.18
N ALA A 320 4.19 -6.49 -6.53
CA ALA A 320 5.19 -5.75 -5.77
C ALA A 320 6.48 -5.64 -6.59
N ILE A 321 7.09 -4.46 -6.56
CA ILE A 321 8.43 -4.21 -7.07
C ILE A 321 9.33 -3.96 -5.86
N CYS A 322 10.36 -4.77 -5.71
CA CYS A 322 11.15 -4.85 -4.49
C CYS A 322 12.64 -4.70 -4.77
N LEU A 323 13.32 -4.01 -3.86
CA LEU A 323 14.76 -4.06 -3.69
C LEU A 323 15.04 -4.93 -2.47
N GLU A 324 15.54 -6.13 -2.71
CA GLU A 324 15.58 -7.19 -1.70
C GLU A 324 14.19 -7.39 -1.06
N THR A 325 14.04 -7.09 0.24
CA THR A 325 12.82 -7.24 1.03
C THR A 325 12.04 -5.92 1.17
N GLN A 326 12.62 -4.80 0.72
CA GLN A 326 12.01 -3.49 0.74
C GLN A 326 11.12 -3.29 -0.49
N MET A 327 9.90 -2.82 -0.27
CA MET A 327 8.97 -2.49 -1.34
C MET A 327 9.27 -1.10 -1.91
N LEU A 328 9.57 -1.03 -3.21
CA LEU A 328 9.74 0.23 -3.94
C LEU A 328 8.43 0.69 -4.59
N GLY A 329 7.56 -0.25 -4.94
CA GLY A 329 6.27 0.02 -5.55
C GLY A 329 5.32 -1.15 -5.39
N SER A 330 4.02 -0.86 -5.39
CA SER A 330 2.96 -1.86 -5.46
C SER A 330 1.93 -1.42 -6.49
N TYR A 331 1.29 -2.41 -7.12
CA TYR A 331 0.20 -2.21 -8.06
C TYR A 331 -0.88 -3.24 -7.81
N ARG A 332 -2.14 -2.81 -7.91
CA ARG A 332 -3.26 -3.71 -8.19
C ARG A 332 -3.28 -3.97 -9.68
N VAL A 333 -3.10 -5.22 -10.07
CA VAL A 333 -3.13 -5.68 -11.47
C VAL A 333 -4.58 -5.91 -11.85
N LEU A 334 -5.00 -5.36 -12.98
CA LEU A 334 -6.36 -5.52 -13.52
C LEU A 334 -6.32 -5.69 -15.04
N GLU A 335 -7.13 -6.60 -15.58
CA GLU A 335 -7.35 -6.68 -17.02
C GLU A 335 -8.06 -5.41 -17.54
N GLY A 336 -7.53 -4.83 -18.62
CA GLY A 336 -8.02 -3.60 -19.21
C GLY A 336 -7.12 -3.09 -20.34
N VAL A 337 -7.27 -1.80 -20.68
CA VAL A 337 -6.47 -1.14 -21.72
C VAL A 337 -5.07 -0.84 -21.16
N ASP A 338 -4.02 -1.38 -21.79
CA ASP A 338 -2.62 -1.20 -21.37
C ASP A 338 -2.11 0.20 -21.77
N VAL A 339 -2.25 1.12 -20.82
CA VAL A 339 -1.76 2.50 -20.92
C VAL A 339 -0.95 2.82 -19.67
N MET A 340 0.21 3.45 -19.88
CA MET A 340 1.12 3.83 -18.80
C MET A 340 1.40 5.33 -18.83
N THR A 341 1.87 5.88 -17.69
CA THR A 341 2.38 7.24 -17.60
C THR A 341 3.84 7.26 -17.15
N GLN A 342 4.62 8.23 -17.65
CA GLN A 342 6.02 8.40 -17.29
C GLN A 342 6.42 9.88 -17.18
N PRO A 343 6.87 10.37 -16.00
CA PRO A 343 6.72 9.72 -14.70
C PRO A 343 5.25 9.67 -14.27
N GLY A 344 4.92 8.79 -13.33
CA GLY A 344 3.59 8.70 -12.75
C GLY A 344 3.06 7.27 -12.73
N ARG A 345 1.85 7.13 -12.20
CA ARG A 345 1.08 5.88 -12.23
C ARG A 345 -0.37 6.21 -12.56
N ILE A 346 -1.04 5.32 -13.28
CA ILE A 346 -2.47 5.48 -13.58
C ILE A 346 -3.26 5.51 -12.28
N GLY A 347 -4.21 6.46 -12.20
CA GLY A 347 -5.02 6.65 -11.01
C GLY A 347 -4.24 7.16 -9.80
N GLN A 348 -3.04 7.75 -9.97
CA GLN A 348 -2.35 8.44 -8.87
C GLN A 348 -1.95 9.86 -9.29
N ALA A 349 -1.63 10.69 -8.29
CA ALA A 349 -1.23 12.06 -8.50
C ALA A 349 0.08 12.16 -9.30
N ILE A 350 0.11 13.09 -10.25
CA ILE A 350 1.32 13.50 -10.96
C ILE A 350 1.76 14.84 -10.36
N THR A 351 2.90 14.84 -9.67
CA THR A 351 3.43 16.04 -9.00
C THR A 351 3.81 17.11 -10.03
N VAL A 352 3.14 18.26 -10.01
CA VAL A 352 3.46 19.42 -10.86
C VAL A 352 4.37 20.38 -10.08
N PRO A 353 5.68 20.47 -10.40
CA PRO A 353 6.56 21.41 -9.73
C PRO A 353 6.28 22.85 -10.21
N PRO A 354 6.81 23.89 -9.54
CA PRO A 354 6.53 25.30 -9.88
C PRO A 354 6.91 25.71 -11.31
N PHE A 355 7.83 24.99 -11.95
CA PHE A 355 8.28 25.24 -13.32
C PHE A 355 7.52 24.39 -14.38
N GLY A 356 6.47 23.67 -13.96
CA GLY A 356 5.68 22.78 -14.80
C GLY A 356 6.29 21.38 -14.93
N ILE A 357 5.49 20.45 -15.43
CA ILE A 357 5.87 19.06 -15.69
C ILE A 357 5.66 18.71 -17.15
N VAL A 358 6.51 17.81 -17.65
CA VAL A 358 6.26 17.04 -18.86
C VAL A 358 6.20 15.57 -18.44
N PHE A 359 5.12 14.89 -18.79
CA PHE A 359 4.99 13.44 -18.65
C PHE A 359 4.45 12.85 -19.95
N SER A 360 4.79 11.60 -20.22
CA SER A 360 4.35 10.89 -21.41
C SER A 360 3.19 9.95 -21.07
N ILE A 361 2.20 9.88 -21.95
CA ILE A 361 1.17 8.83 -21.96
C ILE A 361 1.60 7.81 -23.00
N VAL A 362 1.83 6.57 -22.59
CA VAL A 362 2.29 5.48 -23.44
C VAL A 362 1.13 4.53 -23.68
N ASN A 363 0.67 4.45 -24.93
CA ASN A 363 -0.34 3.50 -25.36
C ASN A 363 0.33 2.26 -25.93
N ARG A 364 0.04 1.12 -25.31
CA ARG A 364 0.62 -0.17 -25.70
C ARG A 364 -0.39 -1.08 -26.38
N GLU A 365 -1.54 -0.54 -26.73
CA GLU A 365 -2.53 -1.20 -27.56
C GLU A 365 -2.21 -1.02 -29.05
N ASP A 366 -2.74 -1.93 -29.87
CA ASP A 366 -2.64 -1.92 -31.33
C ASP A 366 -3.59 -0.92 -32.01
N ARG A 367 -4.24 -0.04 -31.23
CA ARG A 367 -5.25 0.93 -31.67
C ARG A 367 -5.02 2.31 -31.09
N ASN A 368 -5.47 3.34 -31.79
CA ASN A 368 -5.43 4.71 -31.29
C ASN A 368 -6.43 4.89 -30.14
N LEU A 369 -6.04 5.67 -29.14
CA LEU A 369 -6.90 6.07 -28.02
C LEU A 369 -7.08 7.60 -28.02
N PRO A 370 -8.33 8.11 -28.02
CA PRO A 370 -8.57 9.52 -27.80
C PRO A 370 -8.15 9.94 -26.39
N ILE A 371 -7.71 11.18 -26.26
CA ILE A 371 -7.40 11.81 -24.98
C ILE A 371 -8.45 12.89 -24.72
N SER A 372 -9.16 12.78 -23.60
CA SER A 372 -10.03 13.83 -23.07
C SER A 372 -9.37 14.57 -21.91
N VAL A 373 -9.81 15.80 -21.70
CA VAL A 373 -9.35 16.64 -20.59
C VAL A 373 -10.53 17.07 -19.75
N GLU A 374 -10.44 16.84 -18.45
CA GLU A 374 -11.44 17.24 -17.46
C GLU A 374 -10.85 18.26 -16.48
N TRP A 375 -11.62 19.32 -16.24
CA TRP A 375 -11.23 20.46 -15.41
C TRP A 375 -12.22 20.62 -14.26
N THR A 376 -11.74 20.58 -13.02
CA THR A 376 -12.60 20.70 -11.83
C THR A 376 -12.04 21.68 -10.81
N GLY A 377 -12.89 22.12 -9.87
CA GLY A 377 -12.53 23.00 -8.76
C GLY A 377 -12.94 24.47 -8.93
N ASP A 378 -12.28 25.36 -8.17
CA ASP A 378 -12.71 26.75 -7.94
C ASP A 378 -12.35 27.72 -9.07
N SER A 379 -11.54 27.28 -10.03
CA SER A 379 -11.21 28.02 -11.25
C SER A 379 -11.11 27.07 -12.44
N PRO A 380 -12.25 26.66 -13.03
CA PRO A 380 -12.26 25.77 -14.20
C PRO A 380 -11.87 26.49 -15.50
N GLU A 381 -11.65 27.81 -15.47
CA GLU A 381 -11.22 28.60 -16.62
C GLU A 381 -9.68 28.72 -16.67
N ALA A 382 -9.14 28.72 -17.89
CA ALA A 382 -7.72 28.51 -18.25
C ALA A 382 -6.67 29.48 -17.66
N ASP A 383 -7.05 30.39 -16.76
CA ASP A 383 -6.14 31.38 -16.18
C ASP A 383 -5.25 30.83 -15.06
N VAL A 384 -5.42 29.55 -14.69
CA VAL A 384 -4.64 28.88 -13.62
C VAL A 384 -3.74 27.74 -14.14
N TRP A 385 -3.86 27.40 -15.43
CA TRP A 385 -3.10 26.34 -16.09
C TRP A 385 -2.69 26.75 -17.52
N GLU A 386 -1.43 26.52 -17.87
CA GLU A 386 -0.98 26.50 -19.27
C GLU A 386 -0.68 25.04 -19.63
N VAL A 387 -1.45 24.48 -20.57
CA VAL A 387 -1.34 23.06 -20.94
C VAL A 387 -1.14 22.85 -22.43
N THR A 388 -0.40 21.80 -22.77
CA THR A 388 -0.33 21.23 -24.11
C THR A 388 -0.61 19.75 -23.98
N ILE A 389 -1.83 19.35 -24.35
CA ILE A 389 -2.32 17.97 -24.28
C ILE A 389 -2.76 17.57 -25.70
N PRO A 390 -2.16 16.53 -26.29
CA PRO A 390 -2.60 15.98 -27.59
C PRO A 390 -4.00 15.39 -27.51
N ASP A 391 -4.75 15.41 -28.61
CA ASP A 391 -6.13 14.90 -28.66
C ASP A 391 -6.22 13.35 -28.78
N GLU A 392 -5.11 12.70 -29.14
CA GLU A 392 -5.02 11.24 -29.26
C GLU A 392 -3.60 10.75 -28.98
N VAL A 393 -3.50 9.50 -28.56
CA VAL A 393 -2.26 8.71 -28.57
C VAL A 393 -2.44 7.57 -29.58
N GLY A 394 -1.49 7.43 -30.50
CA GLY A 394 -1.54 6.40 -31.55
C GLY A 394 -1.33 4.99 -30.98
N ALA A 395 -1.65 3.97 -31.78
CA ALA A 395 -1.28 2.58 -31.49
C ALA A 395 0.24 2.43 -31.28
N ASP A 396 0.63 1.63 -30.28
CA ASP A 396 2.03 1.33 -29.94
C ASP A 396 2.93 2.57 -29.89
N SER A 397 2.43 3.66 -29.31
CA SER A 397 3.09 4.96 -29.35
C SER A 397 2.91 5.74 -28.05
N GLU A 398 3.69 6.80 -27.92
CA GLU A 398 3.63 7.70 -26.78
C GLU A 398 3.42 9.14 -27.23
N VAL A 399 2.81 9.93 -26.35
CA VAL A 399 2.65 11.37 -26.52
C VAL A 399 3.00 12.12 -25.25
N ASP A 400 3.61 13.29 -25.41
CA ASP A 400 3.98 14.14 -24.29
C ASP A 400 2.84 15.09 -23.91
N VAL A 401 2.57 15.18 -22.61
CA VAL A 401 1.67 16.14 -21.99
C VAL A 401 2.51 17.14 -21.20
N THR A 402 2.31 18.43 -21.48
CA THR A 402 2.95 19.52 -20.74
C THR A 402 1.91 20.26 -19.92
N ILE A 403 2.16 20.43 -18.62
CA ILE A 403 1.29 21.16 -17.70
C ILE A 403 2.13 22.13 -16.88
N LEU A 404 1.75 23.40 -16.90
CA LEU A 404 2.33 24.46 -16.10
C LEU A 404 1.24 25.11 -15.26
N ALA A 405 1.44 25.16 -13.94
CA ALA A 405 0.60 25.96 -13.06
C ALA A 405 0.92 27.44 -13.28
N VAL A 406 -0.09 28.25 -13.55
CA VAL A 406 0.03 29.71 -13.76
C VAL A 406 -0.96 30.46 -12.87
N GLY A 407 -0.87 31.80 -12.90
CA GLY A 407 -1.71 32.70 -12.10
C GLY A 407 -1.08 33.08 -10.75
N GLU A 408 -1.60 34.16 -10.16
CA GLU A 408 -1.13 34.73 -8.88
C GLU A 408 -1.87 34.14 -7.65
N LEU A 409 -2.83 33.25 -7.87
CA LEU A 409 -3.57 32.60 -6.79
C LEU A 409 -2.79 31.40 -6.26
N ALA A 410 -2.61 31.36 -4.93
CA ALA A 410 -2.14 30.20 -4.22
C ALA A 410 -3.27 29.15 -4.18
N LEU A 411 -3.23 28.20 -5.11
CA LEU A 411 -4.20 27.10 -5.22
C LEU A 411 -3.52 25.76 -4.93
N GLU A 412 -4.27 24.89 -4.26
CA GLU A 412 -3.97 23.47 -4.20
C GLU A 412 -4.35 22.83 -5.54
N ARG A 413 -3.39 22.16 -6.17
CA ARG A 413 -3.47 21.73 -7.55
C ARG A 413 -3.09 20.26 -7.67
N VAL A 414 -3.86 19.51 -8.44
CA VAL A 414 -3.61 18.09 -8.67
C VAL A 414 -3.89 17.72 -10.11
N VAL A 415 -3.03 16.86 -10.65
CA VAL A 415 -3.15 16.25 -11.98
C VAL A 415 -3.11 14.74 -11.82
N TRP A 416 -3.94 14.03 -12.57
CA TRP A 416 -3.86 12.57 -12.67
C TRP A 416 -4.40 12.09 -14.01
N VAL A 417 -4.12 10.83 -14.34
CA VAL A 417 -4.60 10.17 -15.56
C VAL A 417 -5.44 8.97 -15.20
N THR A 418 -6.58 8.81 -15.85
CA THR A 418 -7.42 7.59 -15.78
C THR A 418 -7.59 6.99 -17.16
N VAL A 419 -7.78 5.67 -17.20
CA VAL A 419 -7.94 4.91 -18.44
C VAL A 419 -9.31 4.24 -18.39
N GLY A 420 -10.17 4.60 -19.34
CA GLY A 420 -11.45 3.92 -19.59
C GLY A 420 -11.30 2.85 -20.66
N ALA A 421 -12.41 2.20 -21.03
CA ALA A 421 -12.39 1.12 -22.02
C ALA A 421 -11.89 1.55 -23.41
N ASP A 422 -12.07 2.81 -23.80
CA ASP A 422 -11.74 3.32 -25.14
C ASP A 422 -11.23 4.77 -25.10
N ILE A 423 -10.79 5.27 -23.95
CA ILE A 423 -10.42 6.69 -23.77
C ILE A 423 -9.41 6.84 -22.63
N VAL A 424 -8.48 7.77 -22.80
CA VAL A 424 -7.61 8.24 -21.71
C VAL A 424 -8.09 9.61 -21.28
N THR A 425 -8.27 9.84 -19.98
CA THR A 425 -8.66 11.15 -19.45
C THR A 425 -7.54 11.73 -18.62
N VAL A 426 -7.10 12.94 -18.98
CA VAL A 426 -6.21 13.78 -18.18
C VAL A 426 -7.08 14.69 -17.33
N HIS A 427 -6.94 14.59 -16.01
CA HIS A 427 -7.71 15.37 -15.06
C HIS A 427 -6.86 16.47 -14.47
N LEU A 428 -7.40 17.69 -14.40
CA LEU A 428 -6.79 18.83 -13.73
C LEU A 428 -7.78 19.42 -12.73
N ALA A 429 -7.40 19.46 -11.46
CA ALA A 429 -8.20 20.06 -10.42
C ALA A 429 -7.41 21.14 -9.67
N ALA A 430 -8.06 22.28 -9.41
CA ALA A 430 -7.48 23.38 -8.65
C ALA A 430 -8.48 23.94 -7.65
N ARG A 431 -8.11 24.05 -6.37
CA ARG A 431 -8.98 24.54 -5.29
C ARG A 431 -8.28 25.60 -4.45
N CYS A 432 -9.06 26.53 -3.91
CA CYS A 432 -8.58 27.44 -2.89
C CYS A 432 -8.20 26.65 -1.62
N PRO A 433 -7.19 27.09 -0.87
CA PRO A 433 -6.99 26.62 0.51
C PRO A 433 -8.25 26.77 1.35
N VAL A 434 -8.34 26.06 2.48
CA VAL A 434 -9.52 26.08 3.36
C VAL A 434 -9.88 27.49 3.83
N ASP A 435 -8.89 28.37 4.03
CA ASP A 435 -9.09 29.78 4.43
C ASP A 435 -9.48 30.71 3.26
N GLY A 436 -9.57 30.17 2.04
CA GLY A 436 -9.88 30.89 0.81
C GLY A 436 -8.65 31.26 -0.03
N CYS A 437 -8.93 31.79 -1.23
CA CYS A 437 -7.90 32.25 -2.14
C CYS A 437 -7.50 33.71 -1.83
N GLU A 438 -6.23 33.92 -1.45
CA GLU A 438 -5.61 35.25 -1.47
C GLU A 438 -4.67 35.36 -2.69
N ALA A 439 -4.63 36.54 -3.32
CA ALA A 439 -3.64 36.83 -4.35
C ALA A 439 -2.27 37.06 -3.70
N SER A 440 -1.24 36.35 -4.16
CA SER A 440 0.12 36.40 -3.60
C SER A 440 0.86 37.69 -3.92
#